data_AF-A0A969IFA5-F1
#
_entry.id   AF-A0A969IFA5-F1
#
_cell.length_a   1.000
_cell.length_b   1.000
_cell.length_c   1.000
_cell.angle_alpha   90.00
_cell.angle_beta   90.00
_cell.angle_gamma   90.00
#
_symmetry.space_group_name_H-M   'P 1'
#
loop_
_entity.id
_entity.type
_entity.pdbx_description
1 polymer ?
#
loop_
_entity_poly.entity_id
_entity_poly.type
_entity_poly.pdbx_seq_one_letter_code
_entity_poly.pdbx_strand_id
1 'polypeptide(L)' 'MDELINRLKQQAGLTDEQAMNAINVIKDYTKEKFPLFAGAIDKLFDKYGPREEEDFMP' A
#
# COMPACT_ATOMS: atom_id res chain seq x y z
N MET A 1 -6.17 -2.27 -3.93
CA MET A 1 -5.67 -1.12 -3.15
C MET A 1 -6.45 0.13 -3.44
N ASP A 2 -7.01 0.26 -4.63
CA ASP A 2 -7.65 1.47 -5.14
C ASP A 2 -8.77 2.00 -4.22
N GLU A 3 -9.55 1.10 -3.61
CA GLU A 3 -10.55 1.50 -2.61
C GLU A 3 -9.91 2.14 -1.37
N LEU A 4 -8.81 1.58 -0.86
CA LEU A 4 -8.09 2.13 0.29
C LEU A 4 -7.45 3.47 -0.06
N ILE A 5 -6.84 3.59 -1.24
CA ILE A 5 -6.27 4.85 -1.74
C ILE A 5 -7.38 5.91 -1.82
N ASN A 6 -8.53 5.59 -2.41
CA ASN A 6 -9.66 6.51 -2.48
C ASN A 6 -10.17 6.93 -1.09
N ARG A 7 -10.24 6.00 -0.13
CA ARG A 7 -10.60 6.31 1.25
C ARG A 7 -9.58 7.25 1.90
N LEU A 8 -8.29 7.02 1.72
CA LEU A 8 -7.23 7.88 2.25
C LEU A 8 -7.30 9.29 1.66
N LYS A 9 -7.57 9.43 0.36
CA LYS A 9 -7.76 10.73 -0.28
C LYS A 9 -9.00 11.45 0.25
N GLN A 10 -10.14 10.78 0.28
CA GLN A 10 -11.42 11.40 0.64
C GLN A 10 -11.55 11.71 2.13
N GLN A 11 -11.03 10.84 2.99
CA GLN A 11 -11.25 10.93 4.44
C GLN A 11 -10.07 11.57 5.18
N ALA A 12 -8.84 11.36 4.71
CA ALA A 12 -7.65 11.93 5.32
C ALA A 12 -7.06 13.10 4.50
N GLY A 13 -7.65 13.44 3.34
CA GLY A 13 -7.23 14.57 2.51
C GLY A 13 -5.85 14.37 1.85
N LEU A 14 -5.40 13.12 1.70
CA LEU A 14 -4.09 12.82 1.11
C LEU A 14 -4.10 12.97 -0.41
N THR A 15 -2.95 13.33 -0.98
CA THR A 15 -2.70 13.17 -2.43
C THR A 15 -2.52 11.68 -2.79
N ASP A 16 -2.53 11.35 -4.08
CA ASP A 16 -2.26 9.99 -4.55
C ASP A 16 -0.92 9.46 -4.04
N GLU A 17 0.14 10.25 -4.19
CA GLU A 17 1.49 9.92 -3.71
C GLU A 17 1.52 9.73 -2.19
N GLN A 18 0.85 10.61 -1.43
CA GLN A 18 0.81 10.51 0.03
C GLN A 18 0.03 9.28 0.51
N ALA A 19 -1.11 8.97 -0.13
CA ALA A 19 -1.86 7.76 0.16
C ALA A 19 -1.02 6.51 -0.11
N MET A 20 -0.21 6.57 -1.17
CA MET A 20 0.65 5.46 -1.54
C MET A 20 1.79 5.25 -0.54
N ASN A 21 2.46 6.33 -0.18
CA ASN A 21 3.48 6.31 0.86
C ASN A 21 2.91 5.86 2.21
N ALA A 22 1.70 6.28 2.58
CA ALA A 22 1.06 5.87 3.83
C ALA A 22 0.82 4.35 3.88
N ILE A 23 0.33 3.76 2.79
CA ILE A 23 0.11 2.32 2.67
C ILE A 23 1.43 1.54 2.82
N ASN A 24 2.52 2.03 2.21
CA ASN A 24 3.86 1.43 2.35
C ASN A 24 4.38 1.50 3.79
N VAL A 25 4.25 2.65 4.44
CA VAL A 25 4.63 2.81 5.86
C VAL A 25 3.85 1.84 6.75
N ILE A 26 2.55 1.68 6.51
CA ILE A 26 1.71 0.74 7.27
C ILE A 26 2.15 -0.72 7.01
N LYS A 27 2.48 -1.08 5.76
CA LYS A 27 3.02 -2.41 5.41
C LYS A 27 4.23 -2.73 6.26
N ASP A 28 5.24 -1.85 6.21
CA ASP A 28 6.52 -2.07 6.85
C ASP A 28 6.38 -2.08 8.37
N TYR A 29 5.64 -1.12 8.93
CA TYR A 29 5.33 -1.10 10.35
C TYR A 29 4.64 -2.39 10.82
N THR A 30 3.68 -2.89 10.05
CA THR A 30 2.97 -4.14 10.40
C THR A 30 3.91 -5.35 10.33
N LYS A 31 4.81 -5.41 9.34
CA LYS A 31 5.82 -6.48 9.25
C LYS A 31 6.78 -6.46 10.42
N GLU A 32 7.22 -5.28 10.87
CA GLU A 32 8.08 -5.13 12.04
C GLU A 32 7.40 -5.59 13.33
N LYS A 33 6.11 -5.27 13.50
CA LYS A 33 5.35 -5.65 14.70
C LYS A 33 4.90 -7.11 14.69
N PHE A 34 4.73 -7.70 13.51
CA PHE A 34 4.22 -9.06 13.34
C PHE A 34 5.12 -9.89 12.40
N PRO A 35 6.39 -10.13 12.77
CA PRO A 35 7.38 -10.75 11.89
C PRO A 35 7.01 -12.18 11.45
N LEU A 36 6.29 -12.92 12.30
CA LEU A 36 5.77 -14.25 11.96
C LEU A 36 4.82 -14.23 10.74
N PHE A 37 4.16 -13.11 10.48
CA PHE A 37 3.22 -12.94 9.37
C PHE A 37 3.81 -12.13 8.20
N ALA A 38 5.09 -11.75 8.24
CA ALA A 38 5.70 -10.88 7.22
C ALA A 38 5.50 -11.41 5.79
N GLY A 39 5.73 -12.70 5.57
CA GLY A 39 5.53 -13.32 4.25
C GLY A 39 4.07 -13.39 3.80
N ALA A 40 3.10 -13.44 4.72
CA ALA A 40 1.68 -13.39 4.38
C ALA A 40 1.23 -11.95 4.06
N ILE A 41 1.78 -10.97 4.78
CA ILE A 41 1.57 -9.53 4.51
C ILE A 41 2.12 -9.19 3.12
N ASP A 42 3.33 -9.64 2.78
CA ASP A 42 3.90 -9.43 1.44
C ASP A 42 2.98 -9.98 0.35
N LYS A 43 2.50 -11.23 0.48
CA LYS A 43 1.56 -11.81 -0.50
C LYS A 43 0.24 -11.03 -0.64
N LEU A 44 -0.28 -10.47 0.46
CA LEU A 44 -1.48 -9.64 0.42
C LEU A 44 -1.21 -8.35 -0.35
N PHE A 45 -0.07 -7.71 -0.11
CA PHE A 45 0.34 -6.52 -0.81
C PHE A 45 0.69 -6.80 -2.27
N ASP A 46 1.26 -7.95 -2.63
CA ASP A 46 1.51 -8.28 -4.04
C ASP A 46 0.19 -8.52 -4.80
N LYS A 47 -0.80 -9.14 -4.14
CA LYS A 47 -2.09 -9.48 -4.76
C LYS A 47 -3.02 -8.28 -4.90
N TYR A 48 -3.03 -7.39 -3.91
CA TYR A 48 -3.98 -6.28 -3.83
C TYR A 48 -3.33 -4.91 -3.86
N GLY A 49 -2.00 -4.86 -3.87
CA GLY A 49 -1.21 -3.64 -3.97
C GLY A 49 -1.48 -2.86 -5.24
N PRO A 50 -0.98 -1.63 -5.31
CA PRO A 50 -0.95 -0.88 -6.55
C PRO A 50 -0.09 -1.67 -7.52
N ARG A 51 -0.60 -1.93 -8.72
CA ARG A 51 0.22 -2.54 -9.77
C ARG A 51 1.20 -1.47 -10.24
N GLU A 52 2.48 -1.80 -10.30
CA GLU A 52 3.54 -0.98 -10.93
C GLU A 52 3.34 -0.88 -12.47
N GLU A 53 2.10 -0.85 -12.97
CA GLU A 53 1.78 -0.83 -14.40
C GLU A 53 1.94 0.57 -15.04
N GLU A 54 2.21 1.63 -14.26
CA GLU A 54 2.38 2.99 -14.80
C GLU A 54 3.84 3.41 -15.06
N ASP A 55 4.85 2.70 -14.52
CA ASP A 55 6.28 3.05 -14.68
C ASP A 55 6.95 2.42 -15.91
N PHE A 56 6.19 1.71 -16.76
CA PHE A 56 6.70 0.96 -17.91
C PHE A 56 5.97 1.25 -19.23
N MET A 57 5.48 2.48 -19.45
CA MET A 57 5.20 2.94 -20.82
C MET A 57 6.51 3.49 -21.46
N PRO A 58 7.04 2.88 -22.54
CA PRO A 58 8.28 3.27 -23.20
C PRO A 58 8.19 4.62 -23.95
#